data_AF-A0A7S1RLW6-F1
#
_entry.id   AF-A0A7S1RLW6-F1
#
_cell.length_a   1.000
_cell.length_b   1.000
_cell.length_c   1.000
_cell.angle_alpha   90.00
_cell.angle_beta   90.00
_cell.angle_gamma   90.00
#
_symmetry.space_group_name_H-M   'P 1'
#
loop_
_entity.id
_entity.type
_entity.pdbx_description
1 polymer ?
#
loop_
_entity_poly.entity_id
_entity_poly.type
_entity_poly.pdbx_seq_one_letter_code
_entity_poly.pdbx_strand_id
1 'polypeptide(L)'
;ALYEVLEPLGCKHDSVAPTMQVFVFLSPRLALLGVPVLQRVQRKGNFPHKGLHHATAWGLGATARPKPGEVIVDPMAGKGIVLLETASFWPEGHFVGVDCDPEQLRKASANADAI
;
A
#
# COMPACT_ATOMS: atom_id res chain seq x y z
N ALA A 1 -18.40 -26.70 -3.11
CA ALA A 1 -17.59 -26.78 -1.86
C ALA A 1 -17.76 -25.55 -0.95
N LEU A 2 -16.99 -24.45 -1.07
CA LEU A 2 -17.15 -23.30 -0.15
C LEU A 2 -18.40 -22.46 -0.48
N TYR A 3 -18.69 -22.25 -1.76
CA TYR A 3 -19.87 -21.50 -2.20
C TYR A 3 -21.18 -22.18 -1.77
N GLU A 4 -21.26 -23.50 -1.89
CA GLU A 4 -22.43 -24.29 -1.44
C GLU A 4 -22.68 -24.20 0.07
N VAL A 5 -21.66 -23.90 0.88
CA VAL A 5 -21.81 -23.69 2.33
C VAL A 5 -22.25 -22.26 2.65
N LEU A 6 -21.87 -21.29 1.81
CA LEU A 6 -22.15 -19.87 2.01
C LEU A 6 -23.48 -19.43 1.36
N GLU A 7 -23.93 -20.12 0.33
CA GLU A 7 -25.18 -19.83 -0.38
C GLU A 7 -26.42 -19.93 0.53
N PRO A 8 -26.57 -20.94 1.43
CA PRO A 8 -27.66 -20.99 2.40
C PRO A 8 -27.64 -19.87 3.44
N LEU A 9 -26.48 -19.23 3.66
CA LEU A 9 -26.33 -18.07 4.54
C LEU A 9 -26.70 -16.75 3.83
N GLY A 10 -27.18 -16.82 2.59
CA GLY A 10 -27.54 -15.66 1.78
C GLY A 10 -26.33 -14.96 1.15
N CYS A 11 -25.13 -15.55 1.21
CA CYS A 11 -23.94 -14.99 0.59
C CYS A 11 -23.96 -15.27 -0.92
N LYS A 12 -23.95 -14.21 -1.73
CA LYS A 12 -23.83 -14.30 -3.19
C LYS A 12 -22.38 -14.12 -3.60
N HIS A 13 -21.89 -15.00 -4.48
CA HIS A 13 -20.55 -14.86 -5.05
C HIS A 13 -20.49 -13.67 -6.01
N ASP A 14 -19.59 -12.74 -5.75
CA ASP A 14 -19.24 -11.62 -6.63
C ASP A 14 -17.72 -11.55 -6.77
N SER A 15 -17.22 -11.84 -7.98
CA SER A 15 -15.78 -11.81 -8.28
C SER A 15 -15.29 -10.44 -8.74
N VAL A 16 -16.18 -9.46 -8.93
CA VAL A 16 -15.87 -8.13 -9.44
C VAL A 16 -15.81 -7.11 -8.29
N ALA A 17 -16.83 -7.11 -7.43
CA ALA A 17 -16.95 -6.15 -6.34
C ALA A 17 -17.51 -6.79 -5.05
N PRO A 18 -16.79 -7.76 -4.46
CA PRO A 18 -17.25 -8.43 -3.25
C PRO A 18 -17.36 -7.44 -2.08
N THR A 19 -18.49 -7.48 -1.37
CA THR A 19 -18.69 -6.74 -0.11
C THR A 19 -17.88 -7.33 1.04
N MET A 20 -17.54 -8.61 0.98
CA MET A 20 -16.68 -9.30 1.94
C MET A 20 -15.83 -10.33 1.20
N GLN A 21 -14.54 -10.35 1.51
CA GLN A 21 -13.62 -11.37 1.01
C GLN A 21 -13.40 -12.42 2.09
N VAL A 22 -13.26 -13.68 1.69
CA VAL A 22 -12.91 -14.78 2.59
C VAL A 22 -11.65 -15.44 2.07
N PHE A 23 -10.64 -15.54 2.91
CA PHE A 23 -9.39 -16.21 2.62
C PHE A 23 -9.41 -17.62 3.19
N VAL A 24 -9.11 -18.60 2.34
CA VAL A 24 -8.88 -19.98 2.78
C VAL A 24 -7.40 -20.27 2.57
N PHE A 25 -6.67 -20.46 3.67
CA PHE A 25 -5.31 -20.95 3.62
C PHE A 25 -5.30 -22.46 3.90
N LEU A 26 -4.94 -23.24 2.88
CA LEU A 26 -4.87 -24.69 2.96
C LEU A 26 -3.43 -25.13 3.13
N SER A 27 -3.19 -25.94 4.15
CA SER A 27 -1.95 -26.67 4.37
C SER A 27 -2.26 -28.15 4.56
N PRO A 28 -1.27 -29.06 4.41
CA PRO A 28 -1.52 -30.50 4.54
C PRO A 28 -2.12 -30.95 5.88
N ARG A 29 -2.01 -30.13 6.94
CA ARG A 29 -2.47 -30.47 8.29
C ARG A 29 -3.55 -29.51 8.83
N LEU A 30 -3.83 -28.42 8.12
CA LEU A 30 -4.69 -27.36 8.63
C LEU A 30 -5.33 -26.59 7.47
N ALA A 31 -6.63 -26.32 7.60
CA ALA A 31 -7.34 -25.32 6.81
C ALA A 31 -7.66 -24.13 7.73
N LEU A 32 -7.19 -22.93 7.36
CA LEU A 32 -7.52 -21.68 8.03
C LEU A 32 -8.50 -20.89 7.17
N LEU A 33 -9.63 -20.52 7.78
CA LEU A 33 -10.59 -19.59 7.19
C LEU A 33 -10.41 -18.23 7.86
N GLY A 34 -10.14 -17.19 7.08
CA GLY A 34 -9.94 -15.83 7.56
C GLY A 34 -10.83 -14.83 6.84
N VAL A 35 -11.43 -13.91 7.59
CA VAL A 35 -12.09 -12.73 7.04
C VAL A 35 -11.19 -11.53 7.30
N PRO A 36 -10.76 -10.77 6.28
CA PRO A 36 -9.85 -9.66 6.45
C PRO A 36 -10.60 -8.48 7.09
N VAL A 37 -10.43 -8.30 8.40
CA VAL A 37 -11.07 -7.20 9.15
C VAL A 37 -10.42 -5.85 8.83
N LEU A 38 -9.10 -5.85 8.59
CA LEU A 38 -8.29 -4.67 8.31
C LEU A 38 -7.93 -4.55 6.83
N GLN A 39 -8.84 -4.94 5.93
CA GLN A 39 -8.68 -4.62 4.52
C GLN A 39 -8.95 -3.12 4.35
N ARG A 40 -8.03 -2.29 4.84
CA ARG A 40 -7.89 -0.90 4.44
C ARG A 40 -7.79 -1.00 2.93
N VAL A 41 -8.85 -0.54 2.25
CA VAL A 41 -8.93 -0.44 0.79
C VAL A 41 -7.52 -0.12 0.36
N GLN A 42 -6.83 -1.09 -0.25
CA GLN A 42 -5.45 -0.87 -0.63
C GLN A 42 -5.52 0.38 -1.48
N ARG A 43 -5.05 1.50 -0.92
CA ARG A 43 -4.83 2.69 -1.72
C ARG A 43 -3.81 2.16 -2.69
N LYS A 44 -4.28 1.84 -3.89
CA LYS A 44 -3.41 1.47 -4.99
C LYS A 44 -2.47 2.66 -5.01
N GLY A 45 -1.18 2.41 -4.75
CA GLY A 45 -0.11 3.38 -4.98
C GLY A 45 -0.10 3.68 -6.48
N ASN A 46 -1.12 4.38 -6.93
CA ASN A 46 -1.46 4.64 -8.32
C ASN A 46 -0.78 5.94 -8.70
N PHE A 47 0.53 5.98 -8.43
CA PHE A 47 1.37 7.04 -8.89
C PHE A 47 1.47 6.96 -10.42
N PRO A 48 1.37 8.09 -11.13
CA PRO A 48 1.55 8.16 -12.58
C PRO A 48 2.82 7.44 -13.06
N HIS A 49 3.90 7.54 -12.27
CA HIS A 49 5.17 6.89 -12.53
C HIS A 49 5.48 5.81 -11.47
N LYS A 50 5.35 4.55 -11.87
CA LYS A 50 5.61 3.38 -11.01
C LYS A 50 7.06 3.31 -10.55
N GLY A 51 7.28 3.00 -9.27
CA GLY A 51 8.59 2.72 -8.69
C GLY A 51 8.50 1.47 -7.79
N LEU A 52 9.06 1.58 -6.58
CA LEU A 52 8.97 0.51 -5.59
C LEU A 52 7.49 0.17 -5.29
N HIS A 53 7.19 -1.10 -5.07
CA HIS A 53 5.82 -1.51 -4.74
C HIS A 53 5.35 -0.83 -3.45
N HIS A 54 4.12 -0.31 -3.43
CA HIS A 54 3.60 0.52 -2.34
C HIS A 54 3.77 -0.12 -0.95
N ALA A 55 3.53 -1.44 -0.83
CA ALA A 55 3.69 -2.14 0.44
C ALA A 55 5.15 -2.16 0.93
N THR A 56 6.11 -2.28 -0.01
CA THR A 56 7.54 -2.26 0.32
C THR A 56 7.99 -0.84 0.66
N ALA A 57 7.53 0.16 -0.09
CA ALA A 57 7.79 1.57 0.17
C ALA A 57 7.24 2.00 1.54
N TRP A 58 5.99 1.64 1.86
CA TRP A 58 5.40 1.82 3.17
C TRP A 58 6.21 1.11 4.27
N GLY A 59 6.60 -0.15 4.03
CA GLY A 59 7.40 -0.92 4.98
C GLY A 59 8.72 -0.22 5.32
N LEU A 60 9.43 0.31 4.31
CA LEU A 60 10.66 1.08 4.50
C LEU A 60 10.39 2.35 5.32
N GLY A 61 9.38 3.14 4.95
CA GLY A 61 8.98 4.35 5.67
C GLY A 61 8.64 4.09 7.14
N ALA A 62 7.89 3.02 7.39
CA ALA A 62 7.49 2.61 8.74
C ALA A 62 8.70 2.27 9.64
N THR A 63 9.79 1.75 9.07
CA THR A 63 11.01 1.45 9.85
C THR A 63 11.69 2.71 10.39
N ALA A 64 11.54 3.84 9.70
CA ALA A 64 12.10 5.12 10.13
C ALA A 64 11.36 5.73 11.33
N ARG A 65 10.13 5.25 11.61
CA ARG A 65 9.25 5.74 12.70
C ARG A 65 9.16 7.28 12.76
N PRO A 66 8.70 7.93 11.68
CA PRO A 66 8.67 9.39 11.61
C PRO A 66 7.85 9.98 12.75
N LYS A 67 8.36 11.05 13.38
CA LYS A 67 7.61 11.84 14.36
C LYS A 67 7.16 13.19 13.77
N PRO A 68 6.11 13.81 14.34
CA PRO A 68 5.67 15.13 13.93
C PRO A 68 6.80 16.16 13.98
N GLY A 69 6.94 16.94 12.91
CA GLY A 69 7.95 17.99 12.77
C GLY A 69 9.37 17.51 12.46
N GLU A 70 9.63 16.20 12.38
CA GLU A 70 10.93 15.69 11.94
C GLU A 70 11.11 15.85 10.43
N VAL A 71 12.37 16.00 10.00
CA VAL A 71 12.74 16.02 8.59
C VAL A 71 13.26 14.64 8.19
N ILE A 72 12.60 14.02 7.22
CA ILE A 72 12.93 12.71 6.66
C ILE A 72 13.56 12.95 5.28
N VAL A 73 14.78 12.47 5.11
CA VAL A 73 15.54 12.65 3.86
C VAL A 73 15.73 11.30 3.19
N ASP A 74 15.36 11.22 1.91
CA ASP A 74 15.77 10.14 1.01
C ASP A 74 16.80 10.68 0.01
N PRO A 75 18.09 10.33 0.16
CA PRO A 75 19.16 10.85 -0.68
C PRO A 75 19.20 10.22 -2.09
N MET A 76 18.39 9.19 -2.33
CA MET A 76 18.26 8.49 -3.62
C MET A 76 16.78 8.21 -3.90
N ALA A 77 15.98 9.27 -3.83
CA ALA A 77 14.53 9.21 -3.81
C ALA A 77 13.91 8.61 -5.08
N GLY A 78 14.63 8.61 -6.20
CA GLY A 78 14.13 8.18 -7.50
C GLY A 78 12.82 8.90 -7.82
N LYS A 79 11.76 8.12 -7.99
CA LYS A 79 10.40 8.62 -8.30
C LYS A 79 9.60 9.04 -7.05
N GLY A 80 10.27 9.18 -5.91
CA GLY A 80 9.71 9.65 -4.64
C GLY A 80 8.84 8.64 -3.89
N ILE A 81 8.65 7.41 -4.40
CA ILE A 81 7.60 6.49 -3.91
C ILE A 81 7.71 6.20 -2.40
N VAL A 82 8.92 6.00 -1.88
CA VAL A 82 9.13 5.75 -0.44
C VAL A 82 8.66 6.93 0.39
N LEU A 83 9.11 8.15 0.07
CA LEU A 83 8.71 9.36 0.78
C LEU A 83 7.21 9.63 0.65
N LEU A 84 6.65 9.48 -0.54
CA LEU A 84 5.23 9.74 -0.82
C LEU A 84 4.30 8.75 -0.08
N GLU A 85 4.64 7.46 -0.09
CA GLU A 85 3.92 6.46 0.70
C GLU A 85 4.05 6.75 2.19
N THR A 86 5.24 7.11 2.68
CA THR A 86 5.46 7.46 4.09
C THR A 86 4.63 8.68 4.50
N ALA A 87 4.66 9.75 3.70
CA ALA A 87 3.91 10.98 3.96
C ALA A 87 2.39 10.73 4.04
N SER A 88 1.87 9.76 3.29
CA SER A 88 0.45 9.42 3.34
C SER A 88 -0.01 8.81 4.68
N PHE A 89 0.92 8.25 5.47
CA PHE A 89 0.65 7.68 6.79
C PHE A 89 1.16 8.54 7.94
N TRP A 90 2.18 9.36 7.71
CA TRP A 90 2.76 10.30 8.67
C TRP A 90 2.80 11.73 8.09
N PRO A 91 1.63 12.38 7.91
CA PRO A 91 1.54 13.66 7.21
C PRO A 91 2.19 14.84 7.95
N GLU A 92 2.48 14.68 9.25
CA GLU A 92 3.09 15.72 10.07
C GLU A 92 4.62 15.78 9.95
N GLY A 93 5.24 14.90 9.15
CA GLY A 93 6.67 14.95 8.83
C GLY A 93 7.00 15.88 7.66
N HIS A 94 8.24 16.33 7.60
CA HIS A 94 8.78 17.05 6.44
C HIS A 94 9.62 16.09 5.59
N PHE A 95 9.23 15.88 4.34
CA PHE A 95 9.86 14.88 3.47
C PHE A 95 10.69 15.57 2.38
N VAL A 96 11.98 15.22 2.30
CA VAL A 96 12.92 15.79 1.33
C VAL A 96 13.55 14.68 0.53
N GLY A 97 13.27 14.67 -0.78
CA GLY A 97 13.85 13.72 -1.72
C GLY A 97 14.94 14.37 -2.56
N VAL A 98 16.09 13.69 -2.67
CA VAL A 98 17.18 14.07 -3.57
C VAL A 98 17.49 12.90 -4.47
N ASP A 99 17.84 13.19 -5.73
CA ASP A 99 18.32 12.19 -6.67
C ASP A 99 19.33 12.86 -7.62
N CYS A 100 20.28 12.09 -8.15
CA CYS A 100 21.28 12.59 -9.08
C CYS A 100 20.76 12.64 -10.53
N ASP A 101 19.65 11.96 -10.83
CA ASP A 101 18.99 11.98 -12.14
C ASP A 101 17.80 12.97 -12.12
N PRO A 102 17.91 14.12 -12.82
CA PRO A 102 16.84 15.12 -12.88
C PRO A 102 15.53 14.57 -13.44
N GLU A 103 15.57 13.54 -14.29
CA GLU A 103 14.35 12.95 -14.83
C GLU A 103 13.62 12.10 -13.78
N GLN A 104 14.32 11.53 -12.79
CA GLN A 104 13.66 10.90 -11.64
C GLN A 104 12.93 11.95 -10.79
N LEU A 105 13.59 13.07 -10.51
CA LEU A 105 12.99 14.17 -9.74
C LEU A 105 11.75 14.76 -10.45
N ARG A 106 11.78 14.88 -11.78
CA ARG A 106 10.62 15.31 -12.56
C ARG A 106 9.44 14.33 -12.42
N LYS A 107 9.71 13.02 -12.47
CA LYS A 107 8.70 11.98 -12.23
C LYS A 107 8.22 11.97 -10.79
N ALA A 108 9.10 12.24 -9.82
CA ALA A 108 8.76 12.36 -8.41
C ALA A 108 7.82 13.54 -8.16
N SER A 109 8.09 14.70 -8.78
CA SER A 109 7.21 15.87 -8.73
C SER A 109 5.83 15.55 -9.31
N ALA A 110 5.78 14.93 -10.50
CA ALA A 110 4.51 14.53 -11.11
C ALA A 110 3.74 13.49 -10.27
N ASN A 111 4.45 12.62 -9.54
CA ASN A 111 3.83 11.71 -8.59
C ASN A 111 3.30 12.44 -7.35
N ALA A 112 4.01 13.44 -6.84
CA ALA A 112 3.60 14.25 -5.69
C ALA A 112 2.34 15.08 -5.98
N ASP A 113 2.24 15.65 -7.19
CA ASP A 113 1.07 16.41 -7.65
C ASP A 113 -0.20 15.56 -7.80
N ALA A 114 -0.07 14.23 -7.80
CA ALA A 114 -1.18 13.30 -7.97
C ALA A 114 -1.78 12.78 -6.65
N ILE A 115 -1.33 13.28 -5.49
CA ILE A 115 -1.71 12.80 -4.15
C ILE A 115 -2.67 13.77 -3.46
#